data_AF-A0A645CAQ1-F1
#
_entry.id   AF-A0A645CAQ1-F1
#
_cell.length_a   1.000
_cell.length_b   1.000
_cell.length_c   1.000
_cell.angle_alpha   90.00
_cell.angle_beta   90.00
_cell.angle_gamma   90.00
#
_symmetry.space_group_name_H-M   'P 1'
#
loop_
_entity.id
_entity.type
_entity.pdbx_description
1 polymer ?
#
loop_
_entity_poly.entity_id
_entity_poly.type
_entity_poly.pdbx_seq_one_letter_code
_entity_poly.pdbx_strand_id
1 'polypeptide(L)'
;MTIHPIRTNGFVIGVPQTFRYFQKMQERITNFIVSNSRVNREALLKYMYDTDEIANDVGTVLNADEVVDIGLIDEIGGFSSAMTILRDLIDKNSNS
;
A
#
# COMPACT_ATOMS: atom_id res chain seq x y z
N MET A 1 8.88 2.53 2.16
CA MET A 1 7.52 2.16 2.58
C MET A 1 7.50 0.69 2.93
N THR A 2 6.71 0.26 3.92
CA THR A 2 6.59 -1.17 4.27
C THR A 2 5.27 -1.72 3.77
N ILE A 3 5.32 -2.85 3.05
CA ILE A 3 4.15 -3.62 2.62
C ILE A 3 4.10 -4.89 3.46
N HIS A 4 2.99 -5.10 4.18
CA HIS A 4 2.83 -6.19 5.15
C HIS A 4 1.37 -6.69 5.14
N PRO A 5 1.11 -8.00 5.25
CA PRO A 5 -0.24 -8.53 5.33
C PRO A 5 -0.83 -8.31 6.73
N ILE A 6 -2.14 -8.27 6.86
CA ILE A 6 -2.74 -8.12 8.19
C ILE A 6 -2.30 -9.25 9.11
N ARG A 7 -1.95 -8.89 10.35
CA ARG A 7 -1.61 -9.83 11.42
C ARG A 7 -2.52 -9.63 12.62
N THR A 8 -2.69 -10.70 13.38
CA THR A 8 -3.37 -10.68 14.67
C THR A 8 -2.47 -11.35 15.70
N ASN A 9 -2.54 -10.91 16.96
CA ASN A 9 -1.80 -11.48 18.07
C ASN A 9 -2.74 -11.74 19.25
N GLY A 10 -2.28 -12.55 20.22
CA GLY A 10 -3.07 -12.93 21.40
C GLY A 10 -3.93 -14.18 21.19
N PHE A 11 -5.01 -14.30 21.97
CA PHE A 11 -5.90 -15.46 21.91
C PHE A 11 -6.79 -15.40 20.66
N VAL A 12 -6.57 -16.35 19.75
CA VAL A 12 -7.33 -16.47 18.50
C VAL A 12 -8.12 -17.77 18.52
N ILE A 13 -9.41 -17.69 18.20
CA ILE A 13 -10.26 -18.86 18.03
C ILE A 13 -9.97 -19.44 16.63
N GLY A 14 -9.27 -20.57 16.57
CA GLY A 14 -8.83 -21.26 15.34
C GLY A 14 -9.93 -21.94 14.53
N VAL A 15 -11.13 -21.35 14.47
CA VAL A 15 -12.26 -21.86 13.68
C VAL A 15 -12.24 -21.28 12.26
N PRO A 16 -12.75 -21.98 11.23
CA PRO A 16 -12.74 -21.52 9.83
C PRO A 16 -13.35 -20.12 9.61
N GLN A 17 -14.30 -19.72 10.46
CA GLN A 17 -14.95 -18.40 10.44
C GLN A 17 -13.94 -17.28 10.67
N THR A 18 -13.02 -17.47 11.62
CA THR A 18 -11.96 -16.51 11.95
C THR A 18 -11.00 -16.32 10.78
N PHE A 19 -10.56 -17.42 10.15
CA PHE A 19 -9.70 -17.36 8.97
C PHE A 19 -10.38 -16.66 7.78
N ARG A 20 -11.66 -16.98 7.52
CA ARG A 20 -12.44 -16.30 6.46
C ARG A 20 -12.62 -14.81 6.73
N TYR A 21 -12.77 -14.42 8.00
CA TYR A 21 -12.84 -13.01 8.38
C TYR A 21 -11.53 -12.29 8.04
N PHE A 22 -10.37 -12.85 8.41
CA PHE A 22 -9.07 -12.27 8.07
C PHE A 22 -8.85 -12.19 6.56
N GLN A 23 -9.16 -13.26 5.82
CA GLN A 23 -9.04 -13.23 4.36
C GLN A 23 -9.91 -12.13 3.72
N LYS A 24 -11.16 -11.95 4.19
CA LYS A 24 -12.03 -10.86 3.71
C LYS A 24 -11.50 -9.48 4.06
N MET A 25 -10.90 -9.31 5.24
CA MET A 25 -10.30 -8.04 5.65
C MET A 25 -9.08 -7.71 4.77
N GLN A 26 -8.18 -8.68 4.58
CA GLN A 26 -7.02 -8.55 3.70
C GLN A 26 -7.44 -8.19 2.27
N GLU A 27 -8.47 -8.87 1.75
CA GLU A 27 -8.99 -8.62 0.40
C GLU A 27 -9.56 -7.20 0.26
N ARG A 28 -10.29 -6.70 1.27
CA ARG A 28 -10.81 -5.33 1.27
C ARG A 28 -9.69 -4.29 1.24
N ILE A 29 -8.63 -4.48 2.03
CA ILE A 29 -7.47 -3.59 2.06
C ILE A 29 -6.74 -3.63 0.72
N THR A 30 -6.49 -4.83 0.20
CA THR A 30 -5.84 -5.03 -1.10
C THR A 30 -6.61 -4.33 -2.21
N ASN A 31 -7.93 -4.52 -2.27
CA ASN A 31 -8.78 -3.88 -3.28
C ASN A 31 -8.84 -2.36 -3.12
N PHE A 32 -8.85 -1.84 -1.89
CA PHE A 32 -8.77 -0.40 -1.66
C PHE A 32 -7.46 0.18 -2.23
N ILE A 33 -6.33 -0.47 -1.98
CA ILE A 33 -5.02 -0.02 -2.48
C ILE A 33 -5.00 -0.04 -4.01
N VAL A 34 -5.39 -1.16 -4.63
CA VAL A 34 -5.40 -1.31 -6.10
C VAL A 34 -6.36 -0.33 -6.76
N SER A 35 -7.50 -0.01 -6.14
CA SER A 35 -8.48 0.93 -6.72
C SER A 35 -8.06 2.40 -6.63
N ASN A 36 -7.12 2.74 -5.75
CA ASN A 36 -6.68 4.11 -5.49
C ASN A 36 -5.21 4.35 -5.86
N SER A 37 -4.60 3.41 -6.59
CA SER A 37 -3.24 3.53 -7.08
C SER A 37 -3.13 2.89 -8.46
N ARG A 38 -1.94 2.94 -9.07
CA ARG A 38 -1.66 2.29 -10.36
C ARG A 38 -0.99 0.93 -10.17
N VAL A 39 -0.94 0.43 -8.93
CA VAL A 39 -0.25 -0.80 -8.59
C VAL A 39 -0.94 -2.01 -9.20
N ASN A 40 -0.15 -2.92 -9.76
CA ASN A 40 -0.65 -4.22 -10.16
C ASN A 40 -0.92 -5.09 -8.91
N ARG A 41 -2.09 -5.74 -8.87
CA ARG A 41 -2.52 -6.55 -7.71
C ARG A 41 -1.56 -7.70 -7.43
N GLU A 42 -1.11 -8.40 -8.45
CA GLU A 42 -0.17 -9.52 -8.32
C GLU A 42 1.18 -9.05 -7.77
N ALA A 43 1.68 -7.91 -8.24
CA ALA A 43 2.90 -7.29 -7.73
C ALA A 43 2.75 -6.89 -6.25
N LEU A 44 1.64 -6.23 -5.87
CA LEU A 44 1.36 -5.86 -4.49
C LEU A 44 1.34 -7.09 -3.57
N LEU A 45 0.66 -8.17 -3.98
CA LEU A 45 0.61 -9.41 -3.21
C LEU A 45 1.97 -10.11 -3.12
N LYS A 46 2.78 -10.05 -4.19
CA LYS A 46 4.14 -10.58 -4.18
C LYS A 46 4.97 -9.92 -3.08
N TYR A 47 5.03 -8.58 -3.05
CA TYR A 47 5.76 -7.86 -1.99
C TYR A 47 5.17 -8.06 -0.60
N MET A 48 3.86 -8.27 -0.51
CA MET A 48 3.20 -8.50 0.78
C MET A 48 3.53 -9.86 1.40
N TYR A 49 3.70 -10.90 0.58
CA TYR A 49 4.00 -12.26 1.07
C TYR A 49 5.46 -12.67 0.92
N ASP A 50 6.31 -11.76 0.46
CA ASP A 50 7.75 -11.97 0.41
C ASP A 50 8.31 -12.20 1.83
N THR A 51 9.43 -12.88 1.95
CA THR A 51 10.09 -13.22 3.22
C THR A 51 11.52 -12.69 3.31
N ASP A 52 12.04 -12.12 2.23
CA ASP A 52 13.47 -11.84 2.12
C ASP A 52 13.90 -10.55 2.85
N GLU A 53 12.98 -9.61 3.07
CA GLU A 53 13.31 -8.26 3.54
C GLU A 53 13.01 -8.00 5.03
N ILE A 54 12.16 -8.79 5.68
CA ILE A 54 11.81 -8.58 7.10
C ILE A 54 12.19 -9.82 7.93
N ALA A 55 13.22 -9.68 8.77
CA ALA A 55 13.69 -10.78 9.61
C ALA A 55 12.59 -11.32 10.54
N ASN A 56 12.27 -12.61 10.39
CA ASN A 56 11.23 -13.32 11.16
C ASN A 56 9.80 -12.80 10.95
N ASP A 57 9.53 -12.08 9.86
CA ASP A 57 8.18 -11.69 9.45
C ASP A 57 8.04 -11.93 7.94
N VAL A 58 6.83 -11.77 7.43
CA VAL A 58 6.56 -11.65 5.98
C VAL A 58 6.45 -10.17 5.62
N GLY A 59 6.52 -9.84 4.35
CA GLY A 59 6.43 -8.47 3.85
C GLY A 59 7.77 -7.90 3.40
N THR A 60 7.69 -6.74 2.76
CA THR A 60 8.82 -6.09 2.10
C THR A 60 8.97 -4.65 2.56
N VAL A 61 10.20 -4.19 2.75
CA VAL A 61 10.52 -2.76 2.88
C VAL A 61 11.03 -2.27 1.53
N LEU A 62 10.25 -1.41 0.88
CA LEU A 62 10.60 -0.80 -0.39
C LEU A 62 11.20 0.58 -0.21
N ASN A 63 12.21 0.90 -1.01
CA ASN A 63 12.75 2.25 -1.15
C ASN A 63 11.80 3.15 -1.96
N ALA A 64 12.04 4.45 -1.96
CA ALA A 64 11.15 5.42 -2.60
C ALA A 64 10.97 5.16 -4.10
N ASP A 65 12.06 4.83 -4.81
CA ASP A 65 12.05 4.56 -6.25
C ASP A 65 11.20 3.32 -6.56
N GLU A 66 11.39 2.24 -5.80
CA GLU A 66 10.64 0.99 -5.97
C GLU A 66 9.13 1.19 -5.77
N VAL A 67 8.73 2.04 -4.83
CA VAL A 67 7.31 2.34 -4.56
C VAL A 67 6.67 3.09 -5.74
N VAL A 68 7.43 3.97 -6.40
CA VAL A 68 6.97 4.66 -7.62
C VAL A 68 6.92 3.69 -8.79
N ASP A 69 7.95 2.86 -8.97
CA ASP A 69 8.04 1.89 -10.06
C ASP A 69 6.88 0.89 -10.05
N ILE A 70 6.46 0.45 -8.87
CA ILE A 70 5.31 -0.47 -8.73
C ILE A 70 3.97 0.25 -8.92
N GLY A 71 3.95 1.59 -8.96
CA GLY A 71 2.74 2.39 -9.17
C GLY A 71 1.92 2.64 -7.91
N LEU A 72 2.51 2.48 -6.72
CA LEU A 72 1.83 2.72 -5.45
C LEU A 72 1.82 4.21 -5.07
N ILE A 73 2.82 4.97 -5.55
CA ILE A 73 2.91 6.44 -5.45
C ILE A 73 3.22 6.99 -6.84
N ASP A 74 2.73 8.19 -7.16
CA ASP A 74 2.95 8.81 -8.47
C ASP A 74 4.37 9.39 -8.65
N GLU A 75 4.94 10.04 -7.62
CA GLU A 75 6.28 10.64 -7.70
C GLU A 75 6.97 10.80 -6.33
N ILE A 76 8.29 10.94 -6.35
CA ILE A 76 9.10 11.34 -5.19
C ILE A 76 9.28 12.85 -5.23
N GLY A 77 8.90 13.53 -4.15
CA GLY A 77 8.99 14.98 -4.07
C GLY A 77 9.22 15.48 -2.65
N GLY A 78 9.68 16.73 -2.57
CA GLY A 78 9.78 17.46 -1.31
C GLY A 78 8.55 18.33 -1.05
N PHE A 79 8.49 18.90 0.15
CA PHE A 79 7.40 19.80 0.55
C PHE A 79 7.23 21.00 -0.40
N SER A 80 8.34 21.56 -0.91
CA SER A 80 8.28 22.66 -1.89
C SER A 80 7.59 22.24 -3.18
N SER A 81 7.88 21.04 -3.70
CA SER A 81 7.23 20.50 -4.91
C SER A 81 5.73 20.33 -4.69
N ALA A 82 5.35 19.76 -3.55
CA ALA A 82 3.95 19.60 -3.17
C ALA A 82 3.20 20.95 -3.09
N MET A 83 3.85 21.98 -2.53
CA MET A 83 3.26 23.33 -2.44
C MET A 83 3.08 23.97 -3.81
N THR A 84 4.03 23.79 -4.72
CA THR A 84 3.92 24.27 -6.11
C THR A 84 2.72 23.61 -6.81
N ILE A 85 2.62 22.27 -6.77
CA ILE A 85 1.51 21.53 -7.40
C ILE A 85 0.17 21.99 -6.83
N LEU A 86 0.08 22.16 -5.51
CA LEU A 86 -1.15 22.64 -4.86
C LEU A 86 -1.57 24.01 -5.38
N ARG A 87 -0.63 24.96 -5.47
CA ARG A 87 -0.90 26.31 -6.01
C ARG A 87 -1.32 26.26 -7.47
N ASP A 88 -0.63 25.47 -8.29
CA ASP A 88 -0.97 25.28 -9.71
C ASP A 88 -2.40 24.71 -9.88
N LEU A 89 -2.82 23.80 -8.99
CA LEU A 89 -4.18 23.24 -9.00
C LEU A 89 -5.24 24.27 -8.58
N ILE A 90 -4.94 25.11 -7.58
CA ILE A 90 -5.84 26.20 -7.15
C ILE A 90 -6.02 27.22 -8.28
N ASP A 91 -4.94 27.60 -8.94
CA ASP A 91 -4.96 28.59 -10.03
C ASP A 91 -5.70 28.06 -11.27
N LYS A 92 -5.55 26.77 -11.59
CA LYS A 92 -6.31 26.11 -12.66
C LYS A 92 -7.80 26.07 -12.38
N ASN A 93 -8.20 25.84 -11.14
CA ASN A 93 -9.61 25.80 -10.73
C ASN A 93 -10.24 27.20 -10.74
N SER A 94 -9.49 28.22 -10.34
CA SER A 94 -9.97 29.61 -10.25
C SER A 94 -10.13 30.30 -11.62
N ASN A 95 -9.45 29.82 -12.65
CA ASN A 95 -9.53 30.34 -14.03
C ASN A 95 -10.46 29.51 -14.94
N SER A 96 -11.20 28.54 -14.40
CA SER A 96 -12.26 27.77 -15.07
C SER A 96 -13.64 28.24 -14.64
#